data_AF-A0A2P5TRA8-F1
#
_entry.id   AF-A0A2P5TRA8-F1
#
_cell.length_a   1.000
_cell.length_b   1.000
_cell.length_c   1.000
_cell.angle_alpha   90.00
_cell.angle_beta   90.00
_cell.angle_gamma   90.00
#
_symmetry.space_group_name_H-M   'P 1'
#
loop_
_entity.id
_entity.type
_entity.pdbx_description
1 polymer ?
#
loop_
_entity_poly.entity_id
_entity_poly.type
_entity_poly.pdbx_seq_one_letter_code
_entity_poly.pdbx_strand_id
1 'polypeptide(L)' 'MSIFTIGFLVFIFGGILFLIESFKVSITWGVACFLIAPVILVFTVIYWDVAKKPFLIQLAGFCIMFFAVS' A
#
# COMPACT_ATOMS: atom_id res chain seq x y z
N MET A 1 -15.31 -0.27 -16.82
CA MET A 1 -14.18 0.64 -17.12
C MET A 1 -14.05 1.76 -16.07
N SER A 2 -15.11 2.51 -15.73
CA SER A 2 -15.03 3.66 -14.80
C SER A 2 -14.63 3.31 -13.35
N ILE A 3 -15.12 2.19 -12.82
CA ILE A 3 -14.87 1.76 -11.42
C ILE A 3 -13.44 1.24 -11.23
N PHE A 4 -12.87 0.63 -12.28
CA PHE A 4 -11.49 0.15 -12.26
C PHE A 4 -10.50 1.31 -12.07
N THR A 5 -10.73 2.44 -12.73
CA THR A 5 -9.91 3.66 -12.57
C THR A 5 -9.92 4.18 -11.14
N ILE A 6 -11.09 4.12 -10.47
CA ILE A 6 -11.22 4.54 -9.07
C ILE A 6 -10.44 3.59 -8.16
N GLY A 7 -10.60 2.27 -8.34
CA GLY A 7 -9.84 1.26 -7.59
C GLY A 7 -8.33 1.41 -7.78
N PHE A 8 -7.89 1.68 -9.01
CA PHE A 8 -6.49 1.93 -9.32
C PHE A 8 -5.93 3.18 -8.64
N LEU A 9 -6.70 4.28 -8.63
CA LEU A 9 -6.32 5.50 -7.91
C LEU A 9 -6.13 5.20 -6.42
N VAL A 10 -7.11 4.53 -5.80
CA VAL A 10 -7.08 4.20 -4.36
C VAL A 10 -5.90 3.28 -4.04
N PHE A 11 -5.60 2.30 -4.90
CA PHE A 11 -4.45 1.42 -4.75
C PHE A 11 -3.13 2.19 -4.78
N ILE A 12 -2.96 3.12 -5.73
CA ILE A 12 -1.77 3.97 -5.80
C ILE A 12 -1.67 4.89 -4.57
N PHE A 13 -2.77 5.51 -4.15
CA PHE A 13 -2.78 6.35 -2.95
C PHE A 13 -2.39 5.56 -1.70
N GLY A 14 -2.91 4.34 -1.53
CA GLY A 14 -2.53 3.44 -0.44
C GLY A 14 -1.03 3.09 -0.47
N GLY A 15 -0.49 2.76 -1.65
CA GLY A 15 0.92 2.46 -1.83
C GLY A 15 1.84 3.67 -1.56
N ILE A 16 1.47 4.86 -2.03
CA ILE A 16 2.24 6.09 -1.77
C ILE A 16 2.24 6.43 -0.29
N LEU A 17 1.09 6.37 0.38
CA LEU A 17 1.00 6.62 1.82
C LEU A 17 1.84 5.59 2.59
N PHE A 18 1.82 4.32 2.18
CA PHE A 18 2.66 3.28 2.77
C PHE A 18 4.14 3.62 2.63
N LEU A 19 4.55 4.04 1.44
CA LEU A 19 5.92 4.41 1.15
C LEU A 19 6.36 5.61 2.02
N ILE A 20 5.54 6.66 2.08
CA ILE A 20 5.81 7.85 2.90
C ILE A 20 6.01 7.47 4.37
N GLU A 21 5.12 6.66 4.93
CA GLU A 21 5.25 6.20 6.31
C GLU A 21 6.49 5.33 6.52
N SER A 22 6.87 4.48 5.56
CA SER A 22 8.09 3.70 5.64
C SER A 22 9.37 4.55 5.59
N PHE A 23 9.39 5.61 4.78
CA PHE A 23 10.49 6.59 4.75
C PHE A 23 10.57 7.43 6.02
N LYS A 24 9.42 7.76 6.64
CA LYS A 24 9.38 8.46 7.94
C LYS A 24 9.98 7.63 9.07
N VAL A 25 9.81 6.30 9.03
CA VAL A 25 10.45 5.39 10.00
C VAL A 25 11.94 5.30 9.74
N SER A 26 12.37 4.99 8.51
CA SER A 26 13.78 5.09 8.11
C SER A 26 13.94 5.07 6.59
N ILE A 27 15.02 5.67 6.10
CA ILE A 27 15.40 5.59 4.67
C ILE A 27 15.61 4.14 4.22
N THR A 28 16.23 3.29 5.05
CA THR A 28 16.48 1.88 4.71
C THR A 28 15.17 1.11 4.49
N TRP A 29 14.18 1.30 5.38
CA TRP A 29 12.86 0.69 5.23
C TRP A 29 12.11 1.23 4.01
N GLY A 30 12.17 2.53 3.75
CA GLY A 30 11.57 3.14 2.56
C GLY A 30 12.10 2.55 1.25
N VAL A 31 13.42 2.44 1.13
CA VAL A 31 14.08 1.85 -0.04
C VAL A 31 13.80 0.34 -0.12
N ALA A 32 13.84 -0.38 1.00
CA ALA A 32 13.59 -1.82 1.01
C ALA A 32 12.13 -2.15 0.64
N CYS A 33 11.15 -1.40 1.15
CA CYS A 33 9.74 -1.52 0.76
C CYS A 33 9.51 -1.15 -0.71
N PHE A 34 10.27 -0.21 -1.28
CA PHE A 34 10.17 0.16 -2.69
C PHE A 34 10.73 -0.94 -3.62
N LEU A 35 11.84 -1.56 -3.23
CA LEU A 35 12.57 -2.50 -4.08
C LEU A 35 12.08 -3.96 -3.93
N ILE A 36 11.58 -4.33 -2.74
CA ILE A 36 11.29 -5.72 -2.38
C ILE A 36 9.87 -5.84 -1.83
N ALA A 37 8.96 -6.40 -2.63
CA ALA A 37 7.57 -6.63 -2.25
C ALA A 37 7.37 -7.41 -0.92
N PRO A 38 8.11 -8.51 -0.61
CA PRO A 38 7.94 -9.18 0.68
C PRO A 38 8.35 -8.34 1.89
N VAL A 39 9.22 -7.33 1.72
CA VAL A 39 9.60 -6.42 2.82
C VAL A 39 8.42 -5.56 3.26
N ILE A 40 7.51 -5.22 2.36
CA ILE A 40 6.26 -4.49 2.68
C ILE A 40 5.45 -5.26 3.72
N LEU A 41 5.33 -6.59 3.59
CA LEU A 41 4.61 -7.42 4.55
C LEU A 41 5.33 -7.46 5.90
N VAL A 42 6.66 -7.63 5.89
CA VAL A 42 7.47 -7.61 7.12
C VAL A 42 7.35 -6.26 7.84
N PHE A 43 7.47 -5.15 7.10
CA PHE A 43 7.30 -3.80 7.63
C PHE A 43 5.89 -3.59 8.17
N THR A 44 4.86 -4.09 7.49
CA THR A 44 3.46 -4.00 7.94
C THR A 44 3.27 -4.72 9.27
N VAL A 45 3.85 -5.91 9.45
CA VAL A 45 3.75 -6.68 10.70
C VAL A 45 4.52 -6.01 11.83
N ILE A 46 5.74 -5.51 11.57
CA ILE A 46 6.58 -4.87 12.60
C ILE A 46 6.02 -3.49 12.99
N TYR A 47 5.63 -2.68 12.01
CA TYR A 47 5.15 -1.30 12.19
C TYR A 47 3.63 -1.20 11.97
N TRP A 48 2.88 -2.17 12.51
CA TRP A 48 1.44 -2.28 12.31
C TRP A 48 0.69 -0.98 12.64
N ASP A 49 1.09 -0.26 13.70
CA ASP A 49 0.39 0.96 14.10
C ASP A 49 0.42 2.06 13.02
N VAL A 50 1.55 2.17 12.32
CA VAL A 50 1.78 3.16 11.26
C VAL A 50 1.27 2.63 9.91
N ALA A 51 1.52 1.34 9.63
CA ALA A 51 1.23 0.70 8.35
C ALA A 51 -0.25 0.34 8.15
N LYS A 52 -1.05 0.16 9.23
CA LYS A 52 -2.45 -0.31 9.11
C LYS A 52 -3.30 0.56 8.19
N LYS A 53 -3.19 1.88 8.30
CA LYS A 53 -3.99 2.83 7.53
C LYS A 53 -3.68 2.74 6.04
N PRO A 54 -2.42 2.95 5.59
CA PRO A 54 -2.10 2.87 4.17
C PRO A 54 -2.30 1.45 3.60
N PHE A 55 -1.99 0.40 4.38
CA PHE A 55 -2.20 -0.98 3.96
C PHE A 55 -3.69 -1.30 3.74
N LEU A 56 -4.58 -0.88 4.64
CA LEU A 56 -6.03 -1.06 4.47
C LEU A 56 -6.57 -0.28 3.26
N ILE A 57 -6.08 0.93 3.00
CA ILE A 57 -6.46 1.71 1.81
C ILE A 57 -6.01 0.99 0.54
N GLN A 58 -4.77 0.49 0.51
CA GLN A 58 -4.24 -0.26 -0.62
C GLN A 58 -5.04 -1.54 -0.87
N LEU A 59 -5.37 -2.28 0.20
CA LEU A 59 -6.19 -3.49 0.14
C LEU A 59 -7.61 -3.20 -0.35
N ALA A 60 -8.22 -2.10 0.11
CA ALA A 60 -9.54 -1.66 -0.36
C ALA A 60 -9.52 -1.31 -1.86
N GLY A 61 -8.50 -0.59 -2.32
CA GLY A 61 -8.31 -0.30 -3.75
C GLY A 61 -8.17 -1.57 -4.59
N PHE A 62 -7.40 -2.55 -4.09
CA PHE A 62 -7.24 -3.84 -4.73
C PHE A 62 -8.56 -4.62 -4.81
N CYS A 63 -9.34 -4.68 -3.73
CA CYS A 63 -10.66 -5.30 -3.73
C CYS A 63 -11.60 -4.63 -4.75
N ILE A 64 -11.62 -3.29 -4.81
CA ILE A 64 -12.44 -2.55 -5.78
C ILE A 64 -12.02 -2.89 -7.22
N MET A 65 -10.72 -2.97 -7.51
CA MET A 65 -10.24 -3.40 -8.83
C MET A 65 -10.66 -4.83 -9.15
N PHE A 66 -10.57 -5.75 -8.18
CA PHE A 66 -10.93 -7.16 -8.37
C PHE A 66 -12.42 -7.31 -8.70
N PHE A 67 -13.31 -6.67 -7.93
CA PHE A 67 -14.76 -6.66 -8.21
C PHE A 67 -15.12 -5.89 -9.48
N ALA A 68 -14.30 -4.91 -9.90
CA ALA A 68 -14.55 -4.18 -11.14
C ALA A 68 -14.18 -4.98 -12.40
N VAL A 69 -13.35 -6.03 -12.27
CA VAL A 69 -12.91 -6.89 -13.38
C VAL A 69 -13.67 -8.23 -13.43
N SER A 70 -14.24 -8.64 -12.30
CA SER A 70 -15.06 -9.86 -12.14
C SER A 70 -16.47 -9.65 -12.69
#